data_AF-A0A2E1J151-F1
#
_entry.id   AF-A0A2E1J151-F1
#
_cell.length_a   1.000
_cell.length_b   1.000
_cell.length_c   1.000
_cell.angle_alpha   90.00
_cell.angle_beta   90.00
_cell.angle_gamma   90.00
#
_symmetry.space_group_name_H-M   'P 1'
#
loop_
_entity.id
_entity.type
_entity.pdbx_description
1 polymer ?
#
loop_
_entity_poly.entity_id
_entity_poly.type
_entity_poly.pdbx_seq_one_letter_code
_entity_poly.pdbx_strand_id
1 'polypeptide(L)'
;MIRSLPIKTLFLFFFIISSGSAQKKSRYYAKPTLAVMNFDSSGISDDTYTFLYNKFWYDLDSIGVFIMVEQHQVYDILEKYQYDRPECTTKACAIEMGRLVGIQNVIIGSFFRSGDSSSVKTEIIIVDEDSIKHSSSGSHVGEIDGLIPHVQIAALRLSGIEPSDRLLIKAGLLELEKSENRFFALIRKLIVKAQQLFFRKEEKEE
;
A
#
# COMPACT_ATOMS: atom_id res chain seq x y z
N MET A 1 43.87 11.49 64.94
CA MET A 1 42.49 11.20 65.41
C MET A 1 41.61 10.99 64.18
N ILE A 2 41.61 9.77 63.63
CA ILE A 2 40.91 9.45 62.37
C ILE A 2 39.63 8.73 62.78
N ARG A 3 38.50 9.43 62.72
CA ARG A 3 37.18 8.86 63.02
C ARG A 3 36.79 7.94 61.86
N SER A 4 36.73 6.65 62.14
CA SER A 4 36.18 5.61 61.27
C SER A 4 34.74 5.95 60.90
N LEU A 5 34.50 6.28 59.63
CA LEU A 5 33.13 6.36 59.10
C LEU A 5 32.51 4.96 59.10
N PRO A 6 31.25 4.80 59.53
CA PRO A 6 30.63 3.48 59.60
C PRO A 6 30.44 2.89 58.19
N ILE A 7 30.88 1.65 58.01
CA ILE A 7 30.82 0.86 56.77
C ILE A 7 29.42 0.81 56.12
N LYS A 8 28.38 1.08 56.91
CA LYS A 8 26.98 1.13 56.48
C LYS A 8 26.68 2.28 55.50
N THR A 9 27.42 3.40 55.57
CA THR A 9 27.22 4.54 54.67
C THR A 9 27.85 4.33 53.29
N LEU A 10 28.79 3.39 53.15
CA LEU A 10 29.43 3.06 51.86
C LEU A 10 28.51 2.20 50.96
N PHE A 11 27.70 1.32 51.56
CA PHE A 11 26.76 0.48 50.82
C PHE A 11 25.58 1.25 50.22
N LEU A 12 25.18 2.36 50.84
CA LEU A 12 24.09 3.22 50.33
C LEU A 12 24.51 4.02 49.09
N PHE A 13 25.81 4.31 48.91
CA PHE A 13 26.30 5.05 47.76
C PHE A 13 26.45 4.19 46.48
N PHE A 14 26.67 2.88 46.63
CA PHE A 14 26.82 1.97 45.48
C PHE A 14 25.49 1.64 44.80
N PHE A 15 24.35 1.87 45.47
CA PHE A 15 23.02 1.56 44.92
C PHE A 15 22.50 2.63 43.92
N ILE A 16 23.06 3.85 43.93
CA ILE A 16 22.55 4.96 43.10
C ILE A 16 23.20 5.02 41.70
N ILE A 17 24.35 4.37 41.48
CA ILE A 17 25.05 4.40 40.17
C ILE A 17 24.52 3.34 39.19
N SER A 18 23.60 2.45 39.60
CA SER A 18 22.86 1.60 38.67
C SER A 18 21.70 2.34 37.98
N SER A 19 21.96 3.56 37.50
CA SER A 19 21.15 4.16 36.45
C SER A 19 21.47 3.39 35.17
N GLY A 20 20.74 2.29 34.97
CA GLY A 20 20.82 1.48 33.78
C GLY A 20 20.70 2.38 32.56
N SER A 21 21.77 2.44 31.77
CA SER A 21 21.69 2.97 30.42
C SER A 21 20.63 2.14 29.70
N ALA A 22 19.46 2.72 29.47
CA ALA A 22 18.46 2.15 28.59
C ALA A 22 19.08 2.03 27.20
N GLN A 23 19.72 0.89 26.92
CA GLN A 23 20.18 0.55 25.60
C GLN A 23 18.94 0.54 24.71
N LYS A 24 18.76 1.59 23.91
CA LYS A 24 17.83 1.60 22.78
C LYS A 24 18.32 0.52 21.81
N LYS A 25 17.89 -0.72 22.01
CA LYS A 25 18.01 -1.77 21.00
C LYS A 25 17.24 -1.29 19.77
N SER A 26 17.97 -0.87 18.75
CA SER A 26 17.41 -0.68 17.41
C SER A 26 16.83 -2.03 16.98
N ARG A 27 15.52 -2.23 17.14
CA ARG A 27 14.83 -3.33 16.48
C ARG A 27 14.79 -2.96 15.00
N TYR A 28 15.73 -3.49 14.24
CA TYR A 28 15.54 -3.60 12.80
C TYR A 28 14.31 -4.49 12.60
N TYR A 29 13.15 -3.89 12.33
CA TYR A 29 11.93 -4.64 12.06
C TYR A 29 12.14 -5.34 10.73
N ALA A 30 12.39 -6.65 10.78
CA ALA A 30 12.54 -7.45 9.57
C ALA A 30 11.25 -7.32 8.74
N LYS A 31 11.39 -6.97 7.47
CA LYS A 31 10.26 -6.90 6.55
C LYS A 31 9.63 -8.30 6.46
N PRO A 32 8.31 -8.45 6.61
CA PRO A 32 7.66 -9.74 6.46
C PRO A 32 7.77 -10.25 5.02
N THR A 33 7.89 -11.57 4.85
CA THR A 33 7.83 -12.21 3.54
C THR A 33 6.40 -12.22 3.01
N LEU A 34 6.27 -12.05 1.70
CA LEU A 34 4.98 -11.97 1.01
C LEU A 34 5.04 -12.69 -0.34
N ALA A 35 4.05 -13.54 -0.60
CA ALA A 35 3.80 -14.07 -1.94
C ALA A 35 2.44 -13.60 -2.45
N VAL A 36 2.38 -13.31 -3.75
CA VAL A 36 1.13 -13.01 -4.45
C VAL A 36 0.72 -14.27 -5.20
N MET A 37 -0.40 -14.88 -4.79
CA MET A 37 -0.94 -16.07 -5.46
C MET A 37 -1.59 -15.67 -6.79
N ASN A 38 -1.92 -16.66 -7.63
CA ASN A 38 -2.72 -16.40 -8.82
C ASN A 38 -4.08 -15.85 -8.41
N PHE A 39 -4.58 -14.90 -9.20
CA PHE A 39 -5.90 -14.32 -8.96
C PHE A 39 -6.93 -15.11 -9.76
N ASP A 40 -8.12 -15.27 -9.21
CA ASP A 40 -9.25 -15.76 -10.00
C ASP A 40 -9.59 -14.72 -11.07
N SER A 41 -9.88 -15.16 -12.29
CA SER A 41 -10.15 -14.28 -13.42
C SER A 41 -11.37 -14.76 -14.19
N SER A 42 -12.44 -13.97 -14.17
CA SER A 42 -13.67 -14.28 -14.91
C SER A 42 -14.08 -13.10 -15.77
N GLY A 43 -14.31 -13.36 -17.07
CA GLY A 43 -14.65 -12.33 -18.05
C GLY A 43 -13.50 -11.39 -18.45
N ILE A 44 -12.27 -11.69 -18.01
CA ILE A 44 -11.03 -10.96 -18.33
C ILE A 44 -10.22 -11.80 -19.32
N SER A 45 -9.63 -11.20 -20.36
CA SER A 45 -8.72 -11.92 -21.27
C SER A 45 -7.36 -12.18 -20.62
N ASP A 46 -6.65 -13.23 -21.06
CA ASP A 46 -5.35 -13.61 -20.49
C ASP A 46 -4.29 -12.49 -20.55
N ASP A 47 -4.25 -11.74 -21.66
CA ASP A 47 -3.36 -10.57 -21.82
C ASP A 47 -3.68 -9.48 -20.77
N THR A 48 -4.98 -9.20 -20.59
CA THR A 48 -5.44 -8.19 -19.64
C THR A 48 -5.20 -8.64 -18.20
N TYR A 49 -5.46 -9.92 -17.91
CA TYR A 49 -5.16 -10.52 -16.61
C TYR A 49 -3.67 -10.37 -16.29
N THR A 50 -2.80 -10.77 -17.21
CA THR A 50 -1.34 -10.68 -17.06
C THR A 50 -0.90 -9.25 -16.81
N PHE A 51 -1.44 -8.29 -17.57
CA PHE A 51 -1.15 -6.88 -17.39
C PHE A 51 -1.58 -6.36 -16.00
N LEU A 52 -2.83 -6.62 -15.58
CA LEU A 52 -3.35 -6.16 -14.29
C LEU A 52 -2.64 -6.83 -13.11
N TYR A 53 -2.34 -8.12 -13.23
CA TYR A 53 -1.59 -8.89 -12.23
C TYR A 53 -0.17 -8.35 -12.08
N ASN A 54 0.55 -8.16 -13.19
CA ASN A 54 1.90 -7.60 -13.16
C ASN A 54 1.89 -6.17 -12.59
N LYS A 55 0.91 -5.35 -12.97
CA LYS A 55 0.77 -4.01 -12.43
C LYS A 55 0.58 -4.03 -10.91
N PHE A 56 -0.30 -4.90 -10.41
CA PHE A 56 -0.50 -5.10 -8.97
C PHE A 56 0.80 -5.52 -8.27
N TRP A 57 1.50 -6.51 -8.82
CA TRP A 57 2.75 -7.02 -8.26
C TRP A 57 3.83 -5.93 -8.20
N TYR A 58 4.03 -5.18 -9.28
CA TYR A 58 5.01 -4.09 -9.33
C TYR A 58 4.65 -2.92 -8.41
N ASP A 59 3.37 -2.55 -8.31
CA ASP A 59 2.95 -1.50 -7.37
C ASP A 59 3.24 -1.92 -5.94
N LEU A 60 3.00 -3.18 -5.60
CA LEU A 60 3.24 -3.73 -4.28
C LEU A 60 4.73 -3.82 -3.94
N ASP A 61 5.55 -4.29 -4.88
CA ASP A 61 7.01 -4.36 -4.72
C ASP A 61 7.62 -2.96 -4.55
N SER A 62 7.15 -1.99 -5.35
CA SER A 62 7.65 -0.60 -5.32
C SER A 62 7.44 0.11 -3.98
N ILE A 63 6.42 -0.30 -3.21
CA ILE A 63 6.15 0.23 -1.86
C ILE A 63 7.26 -0.16 -0.88
N GLY A 64 7.86 -1.35 -1.05
CA GLY A 64 9.03 -1.78 -0.31
C GLY A 64 8.77 -2.12 1.17
N VAL A 65 7.54 -2.44 1.58
CA VAL A 65 7.24 -2.87 2.96
C VAL A 65 7.35 -4.39 3.17
N PHE A 66 7.39 -5.17 2.09
CA PHE A 66 7.50 -6.63 2.09
C PHE A 66 8.81 -7.12 1.48
N ILE A 67 9.18 -8.36 1.79
CA ILE A 67 10.14 -9.14 0.98
C ILE A 67 9.30 -9.99 0.03
N MET A 68 9.29 -9.60 -1.24
CA MET A 68 8.51 -10.29 -2.28
C MET A 68 9.15 -11.62 -2.63
N VAL A 69 8.35 -12.68 -2.61
CA VAL A 69 8.74 -14.01 -3.09
C VAL A 69 8.31 -14.13 -4.55
N GLU A 70 9.27 -14.43 -5.41
CA GLU A 70 8.99 -14.64 -6.83
C GLU A 70 8.31 -15.98 -7.07
N GLN A 71 7.41 -16.02 -8.07
CA GLN A 71 6.64 -17.23 -8.41
C GLN A 71 7.54 -18.44 -8.72
N HIS A 72 8.70 -18.23 -9.37
CA HIS A 72 9.61 -19.33 -9.70
C HIS A 72 10.13 -20.04 -8.45
N GLN A 73 10.44 -19.30 -7.37
CA GLN A 73 10.92 -19.87 -6.11
C GLN A 73 9.84 -20.70 -5.42
N VAL A 74 8.57 -20.31 -5.59
CA VAL A 74 7.42 -21.09 -5.11
C VAL A 74 7.27 -22.38 -5.93
N TYR A 75 7.38 -22.31 -7.26
CA TYR A 75 7.24 -23.47 -8.14
C TYR A 75 8.34 -24.53 -7.95
N ASP A 76 9.59 -24.11 -7.80
CA ASP A 76 10.72 -25.04 -7.55
C ASP A 76 10.49 -25.87 -6.28
N ILE A 77 9.90 -25.24 -5.25
CA ILE A 77 9.56 -25.93 -4.00
C ILE A 77 8.39 -26.89 -4.22
N LEU A 78 7.36 -26.48 -4.96
CA LEU A 78 6.20 -27.33 -5.22
C LEU A 78 6.52 -28.56 -6.07
N GLU A 79 7.35 -28.40 -7.09
CA GLU A 79 7.79 -29.50 -7.93
C GLU A 79 8.54 -30.55 -7.10
N LYS A 80 9.42 -30.09 -6.20
CA LYS A 80 10.15 -30.96 -5.27
C LYS A 80 9.23 -31.77 -4.35
N TYR A 81 8.09 -31.22 -3.98
CA TYR A 81 7.10 -31.89 -3.12
C TYR A 81 5.99 -32.61 -3.89
N GLN A 82 6.06 -32.66 -5.22
CA GLN A 82 5.02 -33.27 -6.08
C GLN A 82 3.62 -32.73 -5.76
N TYR A 83 3.50 -31.40 -5.58
CA TYR A 83 2.22 -30.80 -5.22
C TYR A 83 1.27 -30.77 -6.43
N ASP A 84 0.21 -31.58 -6.37
CA ASP A 84 -0.70 -31.83 -7.49
C ASP A 84 -1.68 -30.68 -7.84
N ARG A 85 -1.62 -29.53 -7.14
CA ARG A 85 -2.56 -28.40 -7.31
C ARG A 85 -1.88 -27.04 -7.48
N PRO A 86 -1.18 -26.78 -8.59
CA PRO A 86 -0.44 -25.52 -8.78
C PRO A 86 -1.34 -24.28 -8.88
N GLU A 87 -2.61 -24.45 -9.29
CA GLU A 87 -3.57 -23.36 -9.43
C GLU A 87 -4.20 -22.98 -8.07
N CYS A 88 -3.51 -22.10 -7.37
CA CYS A 88 -3.88 -21.69 -6.03
C CYS A 88 -4.62 -20.34 -6.01
N THR A 89 -5.95 -20.37 -6.08
CA THR A 89 -6.79 -19.16 -6.06
C THR A 89 -7.65 -19.01 -4.80
N THR A 90 -7.74 -20.08 -3.99
CA THR A 90 -8.55 -20.08 -2.75
C THR A 90 -7.73 -19.72 -1.53
N LYS A 91 -8.37 -19.14 -0.50
CA LYS A 91 -7.75 -18.87 0.80
C LYS A 91 -7.11 -20.12 1.42
N ALA A 92 -7.84 -21.24 1.41
CA ALA A 92 -7.37 -22.49 2.01
C ALA A 92 -6.10 -23.00 1.32
N CYS A 93 -6.09 -23.00 -0.02
CA CYS A 93 -4.90 -23.35 -0.78
C CYS A 93 -3.74 -22.40 -0.48
N ALA A 94 -3.97 -21.08 -0.47
CA ALA A 94 -2.91 -20.09 -0.27
C ALA A 94 -2.23 -20.24 1.11
N ILE A 95 -2.99 -20.61 2.14
CA ILE A 95 -2.46 -20.90 3.47
C ILE A 95 -1.63 -22.20 3.47
N GLU A 96 -2.12 -23.26 2.85
CA GLU A 96 -1.38 -24.53 2.74
C GLU A 96 -0.04 -24.31 2.03
N MET A 97 -0.08 -23.62 0.90
CA MET A 97 1.05 -23.18 0.11
C MET A 97 2.04 -22.31 0.89
N GLY A 98 1.53 -21.32 1.61
CA GLY A 98 2.33 -20.44 2.46
C GLY A 98 3.09 -21.23 3.53
N ARG A 99 2.43 -22.20 4.18
CA ARG A 99 3.05 -23.07 5.18
C ARG A 99 4.13 -23.96 4.58
N LEU A 100 3.89 -24.51 3.39
CA LEU A 100 4.84 -25.39 2.71
C LEU A 100 6.14 -24.64 2.36
N VAL A 101 6.01 -23.40 1.89
CA VAL A 101 7.14 -22.58 1.42
C VAL A 101 7.77 -21.74 2.54
N GLY A 102 7.13 -21.63 3.71
CA GLY A 102 7.59 -20.81 4.83
C GLY A 102 7.33 -19.31 4.65
N ILE A 103 6.27 -18.96 3.92
CA ILE A 103 5.84 -17.58 3.66
C ILE A 103 4.88 -17.16 4.77
N GLN A 104 5.11 -15.99 5.36
CA GLN A 104 4.30 -15.48 6.49
C GLN A 104 2.99 -14.84 6.04
N ASN A 105 3.01 -14.18 4.88
CA ASN A 105 1.85 -13.48 4.33
C ASN A 105 1.60 -13.91 2.89
N VAL A 106 0.35 -14.13 2.54
CA VAL A 106 -0.05 -14.45 1.18
C VAL A 106 -1.15 -13.52 0.73
N ILE A 107 -1.09 -13.04 -0.51
CA ILE A 107 -2.19 -12.29 -1.12
C ILE A 107 -2.94 -13.20 -2.07
N ILE A 108 -4.26 -13.22 -1.89
CA ILE A 108 -5.20 -13.76 -2.86
C ILE A 108 -6.01 -12.61 -3.46
N GLY A 109 -6.57 -12.83 -4.64
CA GLY A 109 -7.41 -11.85 -5.27
C GLY A 109 -8.23 -12.40 -6.42
N SER A 110 -9.05 -11.52 -6.99
CA SER A 110 -9.80 -11.80 -8.19
C SER A 110 -9.96 -10.55 -9.06
N PHE A 111 -9.94 -10.78 -10.36
CA PHE A 111 -10.39 -9.84 -11.39
C PHE A 111 -11.67 -10.37 -12.01
N PHE A 112 -12.72 -9.56 -12.00
CA PHE A 112 -14.01 -9.94 -12.56
C PHE A 112 -14.47 -8.91 -13.57
N ARG A 113 -15.07 -9.36 -14.69
CA ARG A 113 -15.74 -8.48 -15.64
C ARG A 113 -17.07 -9.07 -16.10
N SER A 114 -18.10 -8.24 -16.15
CA SER A 114 -19.41 -8.56 -16.69
C SER A 114 -19.99 -7.34 -17.42
N GLY A 115 -20.22 -7.49 -18.73
CA GLY A 115 -20.55 -6.36 -19.60
C GLY A 115 -19.46 -5.30 -19.54
N ASP A 116 -19.85 -4.08 -19.15
CA ASP A 116 -18.93 -2.95 -19.00
C ASP A 116 -18.38 -2.78 -17.58
N SER A 117 -18.87 -3.55 -16.62
CA SER A 117 -18.42 -3.47 -15.24
C SER A 117 -17.24 -4.42 -15.01
N SER A 118 -16.19 -3.90 -14.39
CA SER A 118 -15.00 -4.65 -13.99
C SER A 118 -14.65 -4.37 -12.55
N SER A 119 -14.08 -5.34 -11.84
CA SER A 119 -13.71 -5.20 -10.44
C SER A 119 -12.44 -5.97 -10.09
N VAL A 120 -11.81 -5.50 -9.02
CA VAL A 120 -10.68 -6.15 -8.35
C VAL A 120 -11.05 -6.34 -6.88
N LYS A 121 -10.82 -7.53 -6.35
CA LYS A 121 -10.90 -7.81 -4.91
C LYS A 121 -9.60 -8.48 -4.49
N THR A 122 -9.03 -8.06 -3.37
CA THR A 122 -7.76 -8.60 -2.85
C THR A 122 -7.76 -8.66 -1.33
N GLU A 123 -7.09 -9.66 -0.79
CA GLU A 123 -6.97 -9.91 0.65
C GLU A 123 -5.55 -10.38 0.96
N ILE A 124 -4.93 -9.81 2.00
CA ILE A 124 -3.67 -10.32 2.56
C ILE A 124 -4.00 -11.17 3.78
N ILE A 125 -3.49 -12.39 3.77
CA ILE A 125 -3.73 -13.42 4.79
C ILE A 125 -2.45 -13.65 5.57
N ILE A 126 -2.55 -13.66 6.90
CA ILE A 126 -1.48 -14.12 7.79
C ILE A 126 -1.60 -15.65 7.90
N VAL A 127 -0.61 -16.36 7.38
CA VAL A 127 -0.65 -17.81 7.17
C VAL A 127 -0.75 -18.59 8.49
N ASP A 128 0.00 -18.16 9.50
CA ASP A 128 0.03 -18.82 10.82
C ASP A 128 -1.25 -18.58 11.62
N GLU A 129 -1.93 -17.47 11.38
CA GLU A 129 -3.14 -17.06 12.12
C GLU A 129 -4.44 -17.44 11.40
N ASP A 130 -4.37 -17.83 10.13
CA ASP A 130 -5.55 -18.03 9.26
C ASP A 130 -6.48 -16.79 9.25
N SER A 131 -5.89 -15.61 9.33
CA SER A 131 -6.60 -14.33 9.50
C SER A 131 -6.37 -13.41 8.31
N ILE A 132 -7.37 -12.59 7.98
CA ILE A 132 -7.23 -11.54 6.96
C ILE A 132 -6.72 -10.29 7.68
N LYS A 133 -5.55 -9.79 7.27
CA LYS A 133 -4.96 -8.58 7.86
C LYS A 133 -5.51 -7.31 7.22
N HIS A 134 -5.56 -7.27 5.89
CA HIS A 134 -6.16 -6.18 5.13
C HIS A 134 -6.93 -6.74 3.92
N SER A 135 -7.92 -6.01 3.48
CA SER A 135 -8.65 -6.28 2.24
C SER A 135 -8.85 -4.98 1.47
N SER A 136 -8.93 -5.10 0.15
CA SER A 136 -9.28 -3.98 -0.72
C SER A 136 -10.12 -4.46 -1.88
N SER A 137 -11.12 -3.66 -2.23
CA SER A 137 -11.92 -3.84 -3.42
C SER A 137 -12.07 -2.52 -4.19
N GLY A 138 -12.32 -2.65 -5.49
CA GLY A 138 -12.57 -1.52 -6.37
C GLY A 138 -13.27 -1.98 -7.64
N SER A 139 -14.07 -1.08 -8.22
CA SER A 139 -14.88 -1.39 -9.41
C SER A 139 -14.88 -0.20 -10.35
N HIS A 140 -14.92 -0.49 -11.65
CA HIS A 140 -14.99 0.50 -12.71
C HIS A 140 -16.00 0.08 -13.77
N VAL A 141 -16.77 1.04 -14.27
CA VAL A 141 -17.69 0.86 -15.40
C VAL A 141 -17.13 1.57 -16.62
N GLY A 142 -16.90 0.81 -17.70
CA GLY A 142 -16.37 1.29 -18.96
C GLY A 142 -15.22 0.43 -19.48
N GLU A 143 -14.23 1.11 -20.07
CA GLU A 143 -13.00 0.48 -20.56
C GLU A 143 -12.21 -0.14 -19.42
N ILE A 144 -11.61 -1.30 -19.68
CA ILE A 144 -10.93 -2.10 -18.65
C ILE A 144 -9.73 -1.35 -18.02
N ASP A 145 -9.13 -0.41 -18.74
CA ASP A 145 -8.04 0.44 -18.26
C ASP A 145 -8.45 1.31 -17.05
N GLY A 146 -9.74 1.61 -16.91
CA GLY A 146 -10.26 2.32 -15.72
C GLY A 146 -10.17 1.48 -14.44
N LEU A 147 -9.85 0.20 -14.52
CA LEU A 147 -9.55 -0.64 -13.36
C LEU A 147 -8.13 -0.40 -12.82
N ILE A 148 -7.19 0.13 -13.62
CA ILE A 148 -5.78 0.33 -13.22
C ILE A 148 -5.62 1.16 -11.93
N PRO A 149 -6.33 2.29 -11.73
CA PRO A 149 -6.26 3.04 -10.46
C PRO A 149 -6.75 2.22 -9.26
N HIS A 150 -7.74 1.36 -9.45
CA HIS A 150 -8.26 0.48 -8.40
C HIS A 150 -7.25 -0.60 -8.00
N VAL A 151 -6.49 -1.11 -8.97
CA VAL A 151 -5.36 -2.04 -8.72
C VAL A 151 -4.27 -1.37 -7.89
N GLN A 152 -3.88 -0.13 -8.22
CA GLN A 152 -2.90 0.65 -7.45
C GLN A 152 -3.38 0.89 -6.00
N ILE A 153 -4.65 1.26 -5.86
CA ILE A 153 -5.29 1.46 -4.55
C ILE A 153 -5.26 0.16 -3.73
N ALA A 154 -5.52 -0.99 -4.37
CA ALA A 154 -5.45 -2.28 -3.70
C ALA A 154 -4.05 -2.58 -3.15
N ALA A 155 -2.99 -2.38 -3.94
CA ALA A 155 -1.62 -2.59 -3.49
C ALA A 155 -1.24 -1.69 -2.30
N LEU A 156 -1.64 -0.41 -2.33
CA LEU A 156 -1.42 0.55 -1.24
C LEU A 156 -2.14 0.13 0.04
N ARG A 157 -3.44 -0.17 -0.04
CA ARG A 157 -4.26 -0.55 1.12
C ARG A 157 -3.79 -1.85 1.77
N LEU A 158 -3.40 -2.85 0.96
CA LEU A 158 -2.85 -4.10 1.49
C LEU A 158 -1.49 -3.91 2.17
N SER A 159 -0.73 -2.89 1.75
CA SER A 159 0.53 -2.47 2.38
C SER A 159 0.32 -1.58 3.62
N GLY A 160 -0.93 -1.27 3.98
CA GLY A 160 -1.24 -0.35 5.08
C GLY A 160 -0.94 1.12 4.76
N ILE A 161 -0.86 1.48 3.48
CA ILE A 161 -0.62 2.85 3.01
C ILE A 161 -1.94 3.44 2.49
N GLU A 162 -2.27 4.65 2.92
CA GLU A 162 -3.45 5.35 2.42
C GLU A 162 -3.20 5.89 0.99
N PRO A 163 -4.10 5.63 0.02
CA PRO A 163 -3.99 6.18 -1.32
C PRO A 163 -4.09 7.71 -1.34
N SER A 164 -3.28 8.36 -2.19
CA SER A 164 -3.34 9.81 -2.36
C SER A 164 -4.67 10.28 -2.97
N ASP A 165 -5.12 11.49 -2.61
CA ASP A 165 -6.31 12.12 -3.20
C ASP A 165 -6.29 12.11 -4.73
N ARG A 166 -5.13 12.41 -5.34
CA ARG A 166 -4.97 12.38 -6.81
C ARG A 166 -5.31 11.02 -7.41
N LEU A 167 -4.93 9.95 -6.73
CA LEU A 167 -5.22 8.58 -7.16
C LEU A 167 -6.70 8.24 -6.94
N LEU A 168 -7.27 8.65 -5.81
CA LEU A 168 -8.71 8.48 -5.53
C LEU A 168 -9.58 9.23 -6.55
N ILE A 169 -9.19 10.45 -6.94
CA ILE A 169 -9.82 11.23 -8.01
C ILE A 169 -9.73 10.49 -9.34
N LYS A 170 -8.55 9.97 -9.70
CA LYS A 170 -8.36 9.19 -10.93
C LYS A 170 -9.22 7.91 -10.94
N ALA A 171 -9.46 7.32 -9.77
CA ALA A 171 -10.36 6.18 -9.60
C ALA A 171 -11.85 6.56 -9.55
N GLY A 172 -12.19 7.86 -9.51
CA GLY A 172 -13.57 8.32 -9.36
C GLY A 172 -14.15 8.12 -7.95
N LEU A 173 -13.30 7.92 -6.94
CA LEU A 173 -13.69 7.69 -5.54
C LEU A 173 -13.68 8.98 -4.69
N LEU A 174 -13.08 10.05 -5.19
CA LEU A 174 -13.03 11.36 -4.53
C LEU A 174 -13.34 12.45 -5.56
N GLU A 175 -14.26 13.35 -5.23
CA GLU A 175 -14.57 14.49 -6.08
C GLU A 175 -13.52 15.58 -5.87
N LEU A 176 -13.04 16.17 -6.98
CA LEU A 176 -12.22 17.37 -6.91
C LEU A 176 -13.06 18.49 -6.32
N GLU A 177 -12.87 18.81 -5.04
CA GLU A 177 -13.28 20.12 -4.54
C GLU A 177 -12.50 21.17 -5.32
N LYS A 178 -13.14 21.72 -6.34
CA LYS A 178 -12.64 22.86 -7.12
C LYS A 178 -12.63 24.06 -6.18
N SER A 179 -11.54 24.20 -5.42
CA SER A 179 -11.25 25.36 -4.60
C SER A 179 -11.12 26.58 -5.51
N GLU A 180 -12.26 27.18 -5.88
CA GLU A 180 -12.31 28.52 -6.44
C GLU A 180 -12.02 29.49 -5.29
N ASN A 181 -10.75 29.56 -4.91
CA ASN A 181 -10.29 30.45 -3.86
C ASN A 181 -10.74 31.88 -4.18
N ARG A 182 -11.41 32.54 -3.22
CA ARG A 182 -11.84 33.96 -3.35
C ARG A 182 -10.71 34.88 -3.83
N PHE A 183 -9.47 34.53 -3.53
CA PHE A 183 -8.27 35.17 -4.03
C PHE A 183 -8.17 35.16 -5.56
N PHE A 184 -8.40 34.03 -6.22
CA PHE A 184 -8.39 33.92 -7.68
C PHE A 184 -9.57 34.67 -8.31
N ALA A 185 -10.75 34.63 -7.69
CA ALA A 185 -11.90 35.43 -8.12
C ALA A 185 -11.61 36.94 -8.02
N LEU A 186 -10.94 37.38 -6.95
CA LEU A 186 -10.50 38.77 -6.74
C LEU A 186 -9.44 39.17 -7.75
N ILE A 187 -8.43 38.33 -7.98
CA ILE A 187 -7.39 38.57 -8.99
C ILE A 187 -8.02 38.71 -10.38
N ARG A 188 -8.96 37.83 -10.75
CA ARG A 188 -9.64 37.92 -12.06
C ARG A 188 -10.40 39.23 -12.21
N LYS A 189 -11.08 39.70 -11.15
CA LYS A 189 -11.74 41.01 -11.15
C LYS A 189 -10.75 42.17 -11.27
N LEU A 190 -9.61 42.11 -10.57
CA LEU A 190 -8.57 43.13 -10.62
C LEU A 190 -7.90 43.20 -12.00
N ILE A 191 -7.59 42.04 -12.60
CA ILE A 191 -7.01 41.96 -13.95
C ILE A 191 -7.95 42.56 -14.99
N VAL A 192 -9.23 42.17 -14.98
CA VAL A 192 -10.23 42.72 -15.93
C VAL A 192 -10.39 44.23 -15.77
N LYS A 193 -10.45 44.71 -14.52
CA LYS A 193 -10.57 46.15 -14.24
C LYS A 193 -9.32 46.92 -14.69
N ALA A 194 -8.13 46.37 -14.49
CA ALA A 194 -6.88 46.96 -14.95
C ALA A 194 -6.83 47.01 -16.49
N GLN A 195 -7.25 45.93 -17.17
CA GLN A 195 -7.33 45.88 -18.62
C GLN A 195 -8.26 46.96 -19.18
N GLN A 196 -9.45 47.12 -18.60
CA GLN A 196 -10.41 48.18 -18.99
C GLN A 196 -9.86 49.60 -18.77
N LEU A 197 -9.09 49.83 -17.70
CA LEU A 197 -8.47 51.12 -17.43
C LEU A 197 -7.28 51.42 -18.37
N PHE A 198 -6.57 50.38 -18.81
CA PHE A 198 -5.49 50.50 -19.78
C PHE A 198 -6.03 50.88 -21.17
N PHE A 199 -7.08 50.18 -21.65
CA PHE A 199 -7.74 50.51 -22.92
C PHE A 199 -8.37 51.92 -22.93
N ARG A 200 -8.88 52.42 -21.80
CA ARG A 200 -9.42 53.78 -21.70
C ARG A 200 -8.35 54.88 -21.74
N LYS A 201 -7.08 54.56 -21.48
CA LYS A 201 -5.98 55.54 -21.54
C LYS A 201 -5.47 55.78 -22.96
N GLU A 202 -5.48 54.76 -23.83
CA GLU A 202 -5.04 54.89 -25.22
C GLU A 202 -5.96 55.80 -26.06
N GLU A 203 -7.26 55.88 -25.74
CA GLU A 203 -8.21 56.79 -26.44
C GLU A 203 -8.08 58.29 -26.06
N LYS A 204 -7.20 58.65 -25.12
CA LYS A 204 -7.05 60.05 -24.64
C LYS A 204 -5.73 60.71 -25.01
N GLU A 205 -4.87 60.04 -25.77
CA GLU A 205 -3.59 60.57 -26.24
C GLU A 205 -3.54 60.78 -27.79
N GLU A 206 -4.67 60.63 -28.50
CA GLU A 206 -4.91 61.23 -29.83
C GLU A 206 -5.78 62.50 -29.71
#